data_AF-A0A929H0H3-F1
#
_entry.id   AF-A0A929H0H3-F1
#
_cell.length_a   1.000
_cell.length_b   1.000
_cell.length_c   1.000
_cell.angle_alpha   90.00
_cell.angle_beta   90.00
_cell.angle_gamma   90.00
#
_symmetry.space_group_name_H-M   'P 1'
#
loop_
_entity.id
_entity.type
_entity.pdbx_description
1 polymer ?
#
loop_
_entity_poly.entity_id
_entity_poly.type
_entity_poly.pdbx_seq_one_letter_code
_entity_poly.pdbx_strand_id
1 'polypeptide(L)'
;CALPYALPLVQLILALVFLLYPLTYTNPLAGGPWVAARVISVDWGEGMGAAARWLNQLPDADQLTVAAASVPTFASLFKGHTVPLDQATLADYVVDFDTPTPTYPPVHTVTHGSIDLATIYTNTAPFEQAVYLSTRARPDDLILLDADTPLRRCYAGPGALVAITDLPYPTAVADRLAELSAGRSRLWLVADPSSSPITAAYLRQGIESIADPIFTTTLASATITQYAIRSTQHATRTAQYANFNQLVLIDALLPPTPVNVPFPVFLRWQVSTPTPTNLHGSLYLQDAGGHLWTEAGQLVLNSVTFPTSAWAPGEWADDTLTLRLPEHIPPGTYAVRLTVTDAEGAQLGAWDDDGKFQGVRISLGEVEIATPTEPAEPAVCAEGRAITTGPFLACIPELPQQAIPSGDTLALAITWSATAPPRADYTVRWRLQDSAGSVAMEQIVALSPHATSHWREGDSFEARYDLRFDPTLPAGTYTLALNVLTPDGCPLWTRDEILATIEILPRERIFDLPSGIAYSLDLT
;
A
#
# COMPACT_ATOMS: atom_id res chain seq x y z
N CYS A 1 -27.56 48.17 -45.15
CA CYS A 1 -26.17 48.38 -44.70
C CYS A 1 -25.88 48.00 -43.23
N ALA A 2 -26.84 47.49 -42.43
CA ALA A 2 -26.57 47.12 -41.02
C ALA A 2 -26.38 45.61 -40.76
N LEU A 3 -26.64 44.75 -41.74
CA LEU A 3 -26.57 43.29 -41.58
C LEU A 3 -25.18 42.69 -41.25
N PRO A 4 -24.03 43.19 -41.78
CA PRO A 4 -22.74 42.54 -41.54
C PRO A 4 -22.21 42.72 -40.10
N TYR A 5 -22.78 43.66 -39.33
CA TYR A 5 -22.42 43.90 -37.93
C TYR A 5 -23.39 43.22 -36.94
N ALA A 6 -24.58 42.79 -37.39
CA ALA A 6 -25.57 42.16 -36.52
C ALA A 6 -25.13 40.77 -36.05
N LEU A 7 -24.52 39.98 -36.94
CA LEU A 7 -24.04 38.62 -36.61
C LEU A 7 -22.92 38.61 -35.56
N PRO A 8 -21.82 39.40 -35.71
CA PRO A 8 -20.78 39.45 -34.68
C PRO A 8 -21.28 40.08 -33.37
N LEU A 9 -22.23 41.02 -33.42
CA LEU A 9 -22.84 41.60 -32.22
C LEU A 9 -23.68 40.57 -31.46
N VAL A 10 -24.48 39.77 -32.18
CA VAL A 10 -25.27 38.67 -31.59
C VAL A 10 -24.33 37.61 -31.00
N GLN A 11 -23.27 37.25 -31.71
CA GLN A 11 -22.27 36.30 -31.19
C GLN A 11 -21.53 36.86 -29.96
N LEU A 12 -21.21 38.15 -29.95
CA LEU A 12 -20.61 38.82 -28.79
C LEU A 12 -21.57 38.81 -27.59
N ILE A 13 -22.85 39.11 -27.79
CA ILE A 13 -23.88 39.08 -26.74
C ILE A 13 -24.04 37.66 -26.18
N LEU A 14 -24.05 36.64 -27.06
CA LEU A 14 -24.13 35.23 -26.67
C LEU A 14 -22.89 34.77 -25.91
N ALA A 15 -21.69 35.21 -26.32
CA ALA A 15 -20.44 34.93 -25.62
C ALA A 15 -20.33 35.67 -24.28
N LEU A 16 -20.96 36.84 -24.14
CA LEU A 16 -20.91 37.66 -22.92
C LEU A 16 -21.46 36.94 -21.68
N VAL A 17 -22.41 36.01 -21.88
CA VAL A 17 -22.98 35.19 -20.80
C VAL A 17 -21.94 34.23 -20.21
N PHE A 18 -20.92 33.86 -20.99
CA PHE A 18 -19.82 32.97 -20.58
C PHE A 18 -18.59 33.73 -20.08
N LEU A 19 -18.64 35.06 -19.99
CA LEU A 19 -17.45 35.87 -19.72
C LEU A 19 -16.87 35.65 -18.31
N LEU A 20 -17.70 35.20 -17.36
CA LEU A 20 -17.28 34.82 -16.00
C LEU A 20 -16.75 33.38 -15.89
N TYR A 21 -17.10 32.53 -16.86
CA TYR A 21 -16.76 31.09 -16.92
C TYR A 21 -16.47 30.70 -18.38
N PRO A 22 -15.41 31.24 -19.00
CA PRO A 22 -15.18 31.09 -20.44
C PRO A 22 -14.99 29.64 -20.88
N LEU A 23 -14.52 28.75 -20.00
CA LEU A 23 -14.34 27.34 -20.32
C LEU A 23 -15.65 26.54 -20.37
N THR A 24 -16.78 27.11 -19.94
CA THR A 24 -18.11 26.47 -20.08
C THR A 24 -18.81 26.84 -21.39
N TYR A 25 -18.14 27.58 -22.29
CA TYR A 25 -18.72 28.00 -23.56
C TYR A 25 -19.11 26.81 -24.44
N THR A 26 -20.37 26.78 -24.83
CA THR A 26 -20.95 25.80 -25.73
C THR A 26 -21.81 26.53 -26.74
N ASN A 27 -21.84 26.04 -27.99
CA ASN A 27 -22.53 26.74 -29.08
C ASN A 27 -24.05 26.84 -28.80
N PRO A 28 -24.61 28.04 -28.53
CA PRO A 28 -26.02 28.19 -28.19
C PRO A 28 -26.96 27.74 -29.32
N LEU A 29 -26.50 27.85 -30.57
CA LEU A 29 -27.26 27.45 -31.76
C LEU A 29 -27.33 25.93 -31.94
N ALA A 30 -26.43 25.18 -31.29
CA ALA A 30 -26.44 23.72 -31.25
C ALA A 30 -27.15 23.17 -29.99
N GLY A 31 -27.93 24.00 -29.29
CA GLY A 31 -28.61 23.65 -28.05
C GLY A 31 -27.84 24.00 -26.77
N GLY A 32 -26.69 24.65 -26.90
CA GLY A 32 -25.96 25.29 -25.80
C GLY A 32 -25.54 24.33 -24.67
N PRO A 33 -25.41 24.84 -23.43
CA PRO A 33 -24.91 24.05 -22.31
C PRO A 33 -25.79 22.84 -21.99
N TRP A 34 -27.10 22.93 -22.26
CA TRP A 34 -28.07 21.88 -21.97
C TRP A 34 -27.87 20.63 -22.84
N VAL A 35 -27.59 20.80 -24.14
CA VAL A 35 -27.26 19.66 -25.01
C VAL A 35 -25.84 19.18 -24.71
N ALA A 36 -24.89 20.10 -24.49
CA ALA A 36 -23.50 19.74 -24.23
C ALA A 36 -23.36 18.85 -22.98
N ALA A 37 -24.05 19.16 -21.88
CA ALA A 37 -24.00 18.39 -20.63
C ALA A 37 -24.50 16.94 -20.76
N ARG A 38 -25.18 16.59 -21.87
CA ARG A 38 -25.64 15.22 -22.16
C ARG A 38 -24.67 14.43 -23.03
N VAL A 39 -23.67 15.09 -23.62
CA VAL A 39 -22.80 14.52 -24.66
C VAL A 39 -21.32 14.61 -24.27
N ILE A 40 -20.93 15.65 -23.51
CA ILE A 40 -19.56 15.89 -23.06
C ILE A 40 -19.58 16.46 -21.63
N SER A 41 -18.50 16.25 -20.86
CA SER A 41 -18.32 16.97 -19.59
C SER A 41 -18.10 18.46 -19.88
N VAL A 42 -18.87 19.32 -19.22
CA VAL A 42 -18.91 20.77 -19.51
C VAL A 42 -18.10 21.59 -18.51
N ASP A 43 -17.77 21.04 -17.34
CA ASP A 43 -16.96 21.74 -16.36
C ASP A 43 -15.48 21.39 -16.52
N TRP A 44 -14.70 22.38 -16.99
CA TRP A 44 -13.25 22.35 -17.11
C TRP A 44 -12.54 22.88 -15.86
N GLY A 45 -13.20 22.80 -14.70
CA GLY A 45 -12.68 23.28 -13.42
C GLY A 45 -13.13 24.70 -13.05
N GLU A 46 -14.06 25.28 -13.80
CA GLU A 46 -14.63 26.61 -13.55
C GLU A 46 -15.51 26.60 -12.29
N GLY A 47 -16.28 25.52 -12.08
CA GLY A 47 -17.08 25.33 -10.86
C GLY A 47 -16.19 25.33 -9.61
N MET A 48 -15.09 24.58 -9.66
CA MET A 48 -14.08 24.53 -8.58
C MET A 48 -13.44 25.89 -8.34
N GLY A 49 -13.04 26.60 -9.41
CA GLY A 49 -12.43 27.93 -9.28
C GLY A 49 -13.40 28.99 -8.76
N ALA A 50 -14.69 28.90 -9.06
CA ALA A 50 -15.71 29.77 -8.46
C ALA A 50 -15.95 29.42 -6.99
N ALA A 51 -16.05 28.13 -6.65
CA ALA A 51 -16.22 27.68 -5.28
C ALA A 51 -15.06 28.14 -4.38
N ALA A 52 -13.81 28.01 -4.85
CA ALA A 52 -12.63 28.50 -4.14
C ALA A 52 -12.70 30.03 -3.89
N ARG A 53 -13.07 30.81 -4.92
CA ARG A 53 -13.22 32.27 -4.79
C ARG A 53 -14.35 32.69 -3.86
N TRP A 54 -15.43 31.92 -3.80
CA TRP A 54 -16.52 32.14 -2.85
C TRP A 54 -16.05 31.85 -1.43
N LEU A 55 -15.41 30.69 -1.20
CA LEU A 55 -14.89 30.29 0.12
C LEU A 55 -13.81 31.27 0.64
N ASN A 56 -13.00 31.85 -0.26
CA ASN A 56 -12.02 32.88 0.08
C ASN A 56 -12.63 34.20 0.63
N GLN A 57 -13.95 34.37 0.56
CA GLN A 57 -14.66 35.52 1.13
C GLN A 57 -15.10 35.27 2.59
N LEU A 58 -15.03 34.03 3.06
CA LEU A 58 -15.31 33.71 4.45
C LEU A 58 -14.22 34.29 5.38
N PRO A 59 -14.57 34.63 6.63
CA PRO A 59 -13.59 34.94 7.66
C PRO A 59 -12.60 33.79 7.83
N ASP A 60 -11.32 34.11 8.05
CA ASP A 60 -10.26 33.13 8.34
C ASP A 60 -10.15 32.01 7.28
N ALA A 61 -10.43 32.33 6.01
CA ALA A 61 -10.40 31.36 4.90
C ALA A 61 -9.03 30.67 4.72
N ASP A 62 -7.95 31.28 5.20
CA ASP A 62 -6.59 30.73 5.27
C ASP A 62 -6.43 29.64 6.34
N GLN A 63 -7.35 29.53 7.30
CA GLN A 63 -7.37 28.50 8.34
C GLN A 63 -8.37 27.37 8.04
N LEU A 64 -9.17 27.52 7.00
CA LEU A 64 -10.16 26.53 6.60
C LEU A 64 -9.49 25.36 5.86
N THR A 65 -10.00 24.17 6.10
CA THR A 65 -9.70 22.97 5.31
C THR A 65 -10.90 22.62 4.44
N VAL A 66 -10.67 22.39 3.15
CA VAL A 66 -11.73 22.10 2.19
C VAL A 66 -11.42 20.80 1.46
N ALA A 67 -12.37 19.87 1.47
CA ALA A 67 -12.29 18.67 0.66
C ALA A 67 -12.85 18.96 -0.74
N ALA A 68 -12.08 18.73 -1.79
CA ALA A 68 -12.46 19.09 -3.16
C ALA A 68 -12.39 17.91 -4.12
N ALA A 69 -13.39 17.75 -4.99
CA ALA A 69 -13.39 16.71 -6.02
C ALA A 69 -12.25 16.87 -7.05
N SER A 70 -11.69 18.08 -7.17
CA SER A 70 -10.44 18.33 -7.92
C SER A 70 -9.47 19.17 -7.08
N VAL A 71 -8.58 18.50 -6.36
CA VAL A 71 -7.54 19.16 -5.54
C VAL A 71 -6.64 20.08 -6.38
N PRO A 72 -6.08 19.69 -7.54
CA PRO A 72 -5.15 20.55 -8.28
C PRO A 72 -5.80 21.86 -8.75
N THR A 73 -7.03 21.80 -9.25
CA THR A 73 -7.75 22.99 -9.70
C THR A 73 -8.12 23.90 -8.53
N PHE A 74 -8.66 23.32 -7.45
CA PHE A 74 -9.18 24.07 -6.31
C PHE A 74 -8.05 24.68 -5.45
N ALA A 75 -7.04 23.87 -5.10
CA ALA A 75 -5.96 24.27 -4.20
C ALA A 75 -5.12 25.44 -4.74
N SER A 76 -4.99 25.56 -6.07
CA SER A 76 -4.26 26.67 -6.69
C SER A 76 -4.93 28.04 -6.52
N LEU A 77 -6.23 28.07 -6.20
CA LEU A 77 -7.04 29.28 -6.09
C LEU A 77 -7.56 29.53 -4.66
N PHE A 78 -7.53 28.52 -3.79
CA PHE A 78 -7.98 28.62 -2.40
C PHE A 78 -6.84 29.02 -1.47
N LYS A 79 -7.12 29.86 -0.46
CA LYS A 79 -6.11 30.36 0.48
C LYS A 79 -5.75 29.36 1.59
N GLY A 80 -6.70 28.52 1.99
CA GLY A 80 -6.52 27.56 3.08
C GLY A 80 -6.00 26.21 2.59
N HIS A 81 -6.24 25.18 3.39
CA HIS A 81 -5.80 23.82 3.10
C HIS A 81 -6.83 23.09 2.24
N THR A 82 -6.35 22.33 1.25
CA THR A 82 -7.21 21.50 0.39
C THR A 82 -6.83 20.04 0.58
N VAL A 83 -7.84 19.19 0.81
CA VAL A 83 -7.68 17.75 0.93
C VAL A 83 -8.54 17.04 -0.14
N PRO A 84 -8.19 15.80 -0.53
CA PRO A 84 -9.04 14.99 -1.40
C PRO A 84 -10.37 14.59 -0.71
N LEU A 85 -11.36 14.19 -1.51
CA LEU A 85 -12.71 13.84 -1.01
C LEU A 85 -12.74 12.63 -0.07
N ASP A 86 -11.82 11.69 -0.24
CA ASP A 86 -11.68 10.54 0.68
C ASP A 86 -11.25 10.96 2.10
N GLN A 87 -10.76 12.19 2.26
CA GLN A 87 -10.41 12.82 3.54
C GLN A 87 -11.42 13.89 3.98
N ALA A 88 -12.67 13.84 3.47
CA ALA A 88 -13.69 14.86 3.73
C ALA A 88 -14.00 15.10 5.22
N THR A 89 -13.72 14.14 6.10
CA THR A 89 -13.92 14.27 7.55
C THR A 89 -12.98 15.31 8.19
N LEU A 90 -11.83 15.57 7.57
CA LEU A 90 -10.85 16.59 8.01
C LEU A 90 -11.26 18.01 7.63
N ALA A 91 -12.23 18.18 6.73
CA ALA A 91 -12.57 19.46 6.14
C ALA A 91 -13.72 20.17 6.85
N ASP A 92 -13.70 21.51 6.86
CA ASP A 92 -14.83 22.36 7.27
C ASP A 92 -15.94 22.36 6.19
N TYR A 93 -15.53 22.33 4.93
CA TYR A 93 -16.41 22.33 3.77
C TYR A 93 -16.03 21.25 2.77
N VAL A 94 -17.03 20.74 2.05
CA VAL A 94 -16.84 19.80 0.94
C VAL A 94 -17.31 20.47 -0.34
N VAL A 95 -16.50 20.43 -1.39
CA VAL A 95 -16.82 20.96 -2.72
C VAL A 95 -16.82 19.81 -3.70
N ASP A 96 -17.99 19.53 -4.24
CA ASP A 96 -18.22 18.39 -5.12
C ASP A 96 -19.09 18.81 -6.32
N PHE A 97 -18.90 18.11 -7.43
CA PHE A 97 -19.75 18.20 -8.61
C PHE A 97 -21.06 17.44 -8.39
N ASP A 98 -20.98 16.34 -7.64
CA ASP A 98 -22.11 15.48 -7.26
C ASP A 98 -22.48 15.65 -5.78
N THR A 99 -23.44 14.87 -5.29
CA THR A 99 -23.75 14.84 -3.85
C THR A 99 -22.70 14.00 -3.12
N PRO A 100 -21.97 14.56 -2.14
CA PRO A 100 -20.92 13.84 -1.44
C PRO A 100 -21.50 12.74 -0.56
N THR A 101 -20.68 11.73 -0.29
CA THR A 101 -20.98 10.66 0.67
C THR A 101 -19.95 10.72 1.80
N PRO A 102 -20.36 10.93 3.08
CA PRO A 102 -21.72 11.14 3.56
C PRO A 102 -22.31 12.49 3.10
N THR A 103 -23.65 12.57 3.06
CA THR A 103 -24.35 13.76 2.59
C THR A 103 -24.32 14.87 3.64
N TYR A 104 -23.83 16.03 3.22
CA TYR A 104 -23.76 17.25 4.03
C TYR A 104 -24.82 18.25 3.56
N PRO A 105 -25.25 19.21 4.40
CA PRO A 105 -26.15 20.28 3.96
C PRO A 105 -25.44 21.24 3.00
N PRO A 106 -26.06 21.57 1.84
CA PRO A 106 -25.50 22.54 0.91
C PRO A 106 -25.58 23.95 1.48
N VAL A 107 -24.49 24.72 1.34
CA VAL A 107 -24.44 26.14 1.73
C VAL A 107 -24.46 27.08 0.52
N HIS A 108 -23.88 26.64 -0.61
CA HIS A 108 -23.85 27.42 -1.84
C HIS A 108 -23.73 26.49 -3.04
N THR A 109 -24.44 26.80 -4.13
CA THR A 109 -24.28 26.13 -5.41
C THR A 109 -23.81 27.15 -6.43
N VAL A 110 -22.66 26.88 -7.03
CA VAL A 110 -22.14 27.65 -8.15
C VAL A 110 -22.95 27.27 -9.37
N THR A 111 -23.74 28.21 -9.88
CA THR A 111 -24.59 27.98 -11.06
C THR A 111 -24.13 28.81 -12.24
N HIS A 112 -24.27 28.24 -13.44
CA HIS A 112 -24.18 28.97 -14.71
C HIS A 112 -25.39 28.65 -15.58
N GLY A 113 -26.28 29.63 -15.72
CA GLY A 113 -27.58 29.43 -16.37
C GLY A 113 -28.46 28.48 -15.55
N SER A 114 -28.76 27.30 -16.09
CA SER A 114 -29.54 26.24 -15.43
C SER A 114 -28.70 25.02 -15.06
N ILE A 115 -27.38 25.15 -15.03
CA ILE A 115 -26.45 24.07 -14.71
C ILE A 115 -25.75 24.40 -13.39
N ASP A 116 -25.77 23.44 -12.49
CA ASP A 116 -24.98 23.46 -11.26
C ASP A 116 -23.57 22.99 -11.61
N LEU A 117 -22.59 23.88 -11.44
CA LEU A 117 -21.18 23.61 -11.76
C LEU A 117 -20.45 22.99 -10.58
N ALA A 118 -20.77 23.40 -9.35
CA ALA A 118 -20.23 22.79 -8.14
C ALA A 118 -21.13 23.16 -6.96
N THR A 119 -21.25 22.27 -5.98
CA THR A 119 -21.94 22.56 -4.72
C THR A 119 -20.95 22.53 -3.56
N ILE A 120 -21.06 23.54 -2.72
CA ILE A 120 -20.33 23.66 -1.46
C ILE A 120 -21.26 23.17 -0.36
N TYR A 121 -20.77 22.25 0.45
CA TYR A 121 -21.47 21.65 1.58
C TYR A 121 -20.72 21.95 2.88
N THR A 122 -21.46 22.09 3.98
CA THR A 122 -20.87 22.30 5.31
C THR A 122 -20.70 20.95 6.02
N ASN A 123 -19.49 20.62 6.45
CA ASN A 123 -19.27 19.43 7.28
C ASN A 123 -19.90 19.64 8.66
N THR A 124 -21.02 18.97 8.94
CA THR A 124 -21.73 19.09 10.21
C THR A 124 -21.24 18.13 11.29
N ALA A 125 -20.43 17.14 10.93
CA ALA A 125 -19.97 16.11 11.86
C ALA A 125 -19.25 16.65 13.11
N PRO A 126 -18.34 17.65 12.99
CA PRO A 126 -17.67 18.23 14.15
C PRO A 126 -18.62 18.84 15.18
N PHE A 127 -19.74 19.44 14.75
CA PHE A 127 -20.71 20.03 15.66
C PHE A 127 -21.50 18.97 16.45
N GLU A 128 -21.86 17.87 15.81
CA GLU A 128 -22.52 16.74 16.47
C GLU A 128 -21.59 16.10 17.51
N GLN A 129 -20.32 15.89 17.14
CA GLN A 129 -19.28 15.40 18.05
C GLN A 129 -19.06 16.36 19.22
N ALA A 130 -19.03 17.68 18.97
CA ALA A 130 -18.87 18.69 20.01
C ALA A 130 -20.03 18.69 21.01
N VAL A 131 -21.27 18.58 20.55
CA VAL A 131 -22.47 18.47 21.41
C VAL A 131 -22.41 17.18 22.23
N TYR A 132 -22.07 16.07 21.60
CA TYR A 132 -21.95 14.77 22.27
C TYR A 132 -20.93 14.81 23.41
N LEU A 133 -19.73 15.32 23.14
CA LEU A 133 -18.66 15.45 24.13
C LEU A 133 -19.03 16.48 25.22
N SER A 134 -19.64 17.61 24.86
CA SER A 134 -19.99 18.67 25.82
C SER A 134 -20.99 18.21 26.89
N THR A 135 -21.82 17.23 26.58
CA THR A 135 -22.81 16.68 27.51
C THR A 135 -22.26 15.58 28.43
N ARG A 136 -21.06 15.06 28.16
CA ARG A 136 -20.51 13.84 28.82
C ARG A 136 -19.12 14.02 29.42
N ALA A 137 -18.31 14.89 28.83
CA ALA A 137 -16.99 15.22 29.32
C ALA A 137 -17.08 16.02 30.63
N ARG A 138 -16.03 15.93 31.44
CA ARG A 138 -15.85 16.67 32.70
C ARG A 138 -14.67 17.63 32.57
N PRO A 139 -14.59 18.69 33.38
CA PRO A 139 -13.48 19.66 33.31
C PRO A 139 -12.07 19.03 33.41
N ASP A 140 -11.91 17.94 34.17
CA ASP A 140 -10.63 17.24 34.35
C ASP A 140 -10.34 16.19 33.26
N ASP A 141 -11.29 15.92 32.35
CA ASP A 141 -11.09 14.96 31.27
C ASP A 141 -10.10 15.48 30.24
N LEU A 142 -9.36 14.56 29.63
CA LEU A 142 -8.58 14.78 28.42
C LEU A 142 -9.36 14.25 27.21
N ILE A 143 -9.42 15.00 26.13
CA ILE A 143 -10.01 14.58 24.85
C ILE A 143 -8.90 14.64 23.82
N LEU A 144 -8.57 13.48 23.24
CA LEU A 144 -7.51 13.32 22.25
C LEU A 144 -8.11 13.16 20.86
N LEU A 145 -7.56 13.87 19.89
CA LEU A 145 -7.85 13.68 18.47
C LEU A 145 -6.64 13.06 17.79
N ASP A 146 -6.85 12.04 16.95
CA ASP A 146 -5.81 11.42 16.11
C ASP A 146 -5.67 12.07 14.72
N ALA A 147 -6.54 13.03 14.42
CA ALA A 147 -6.51 13.88 13.22
C ALA A 147 -6.83 15.34 13.58
N ASP A 148 -6.38 16.29 12.76
CA ASP A 148 -6.63 17.72 12.97
C ASP A 148 -7.98 18.07 12.32
N THR A 149 -9.05 17.73 13.02
CA THR A 149 -10.43 17.93 12.53
C THR A 149 -10.99 19.28 12.99
N PRO A 150 -12.03 19.82 12.31
CA PRO A 150 -12.66 21.07 12.73
C PRO A 150 -13.24 21.04 14.16
N LEU A 151 -13.39 19.84 14.74
CA LEU A 151 -13.83 19.66 16.13
C LEU A 151 -12.97 20.47 17.09
N ARG A 152 -11.66 20.56 16.82
CA ARG A 152 -10.72 21.35 17.64
C ARG A 152 -11.09 22.83 17.73
N ARG A 153 -11.66 23.40 16.67
CA ARG A 153 -12.08 24.81 16.61
C ARG A 153 -13.50 25.02 17.15
N CYS A 154 -14.40 24.07 16.92
CA CYS A 154 -15.81 24.24 17.32
C CYS A 154 -16.14 23.72 18.72
N TYR A 155 -15.23 22.99 19.39
CA TYR A 155 -15.45 22.48 20.74
C TYR A 155 -15.20 23.55 21.81
N ALA A 156 -16.27 23.93 22.53
CA ALA A 156 -16.23 24.85 23.67
C ALA A 156 -16.71 24.19 24.98
N GLY A 157 -16.72 22.86 25.02
CA GLY A 157 -17.19 22.07 26.17
C GLY A 157 -16.15 21.89 27.28
N PRO A 158 -16.50 21.16 28.35
CA PRO A 158 -15.59 20.84 29.46
C PRO A 158 -14.52 19.83 29.06
N GLY A 159 -13.33 19.94 29.67
CA GLY A 159 -12.20 19.06 29.39
C GLY A 159 -11.19 19.68 28.43
N ALA A 160 -9.96 19.18 28.46
CA ALA A 160 -8.89 19.66 27.59
C ALA A 160 -8.89 18.86 26.29
N LEU A 161 -9.20 19.51 25.16
CA LEU A 161 -9.12 18.90 23.84
C LEU A 161 -7.75 19.17 23.20
N VAL A 162 -7.06 18.10 22.78
CA VAL A 162 -5.72 18.15 22.19
C VAL A 162 -5.65 17.21 21.00
N ALA A 163 -5.22 17.71 19.84
CA ALA A 163 -4.88 16.88 18.70
C ALA A 163 -3.41 16.42 18.81
N ILE A 164 -3.12 15.15 18.54
CA ILE A 164 -1.77 14.61 18.43
C ILE A 164 -1.58 14.10 17.01
N THR A 165 -1.10 14.97 16.12
CA THR A 165 -1.02 14.72 14.67
C THR A 165 0.33 15.08 14.07
N ASP A 166 1.12 15.88 14.79
CA ASP A 166 2.37 16.47 14.34
C ASP A 166 3.62 15.79 14.93
N LEU A 167 3.43 14.67 15.63
CA LEU A 167 4.50 13.90 16.27
C LEU A 167 4.91 12.71 15.39
N PRO A 168 6.10 12.74 14.76
CA PRO A 168 6.50 11.67 13.86
C PRO A 168 6.88 10.38 14.59
N TYR A 169 7.46 10.48 15.79
CA TYR A 169 8.04 9.36 16.53
C TYR A 169 7.07 8.73 17.55
N PRO A 170 7.08 7.41 17.74
CA PRO A 170 6.24 6.74 18.74
C PRO A 170 6.62 7.13 20.17
N THR A 171 7.91 7.38 20.43
CA THR A 171 8.40 7.87 21.73
C THR A 171 7.85 9.26 22.05
N ALA A 172 7.87 10.17 21.07
CA ALA A 172 7.31 11.51 21.23
C ALA A 172 5.80 11.47 21.54
N VAL A 173 5.04 10.59 20.88
CA VAL A 173 3.62 10.37 21.21
C VAL A 173 3.45 9.84 22.63
N ALA A 174 4.25 8.84 23.04
CA ALA A 174 4.19 8.29 24.39
C ALA A 174 4.52 9.33 25.47
N ASP A 175 5.56 10.14 25.27
CA ASP A 175 5.94 11.22 26.19
C ASP A 175 4.84 12.28 26.29
N ARG A 176 4.24 12.64 25.14
CA ARG A 176 3.14 13.60 25.11
C ARG A 176 1.89 13.06 25.80
N LEU A 177 1.56 11.78 25.61
CA LEU A 177 0.47 11.13 26.32
C LEU A 177 0.73 11.08 27.84
N ALA A 178 1.97 10.82 28.26
CA ALA A 178 2.35 10.82 29.67
C ALA A 178 2.18 12.20 30.31
N GLU A 179 2.60 13.26 29.63
CA GLU A 179 2.40 14.63 30.08
C GLU A 179 0.91 14.99 30.20
N LEU A 180 0.12 14.70 29.15
CA LEU A 180 -1.28 15.10 29.09
C LEU A 180 -2.18 14.31 30.04
N SER A 181 -1.88 13.03 30.27
CA SER A 181 -2.66 12.14 31.15
C SER A 181 -2.30 12.26 32.63
N ALA A 182 -1.19 12.94 32.96
CA ALA A 182 -0.74 13.11 34.33
C ALA A 182 -1.81 13.76 35.23
N GLY A 183 -2.13 13.10 36.33
CA GLY A 183 -3.13 13.58 37.30
C GLY A 183 -4.59 13.44 36.86
N ARG A 184 -4.86 12.81 35.71
CA ARG A 184 -6.22 12.58 35.20
C ARG A 184 -6.66 11.14 35.44
N SER A 185 -7.97 10.94 35.58
CA SER A 185 -8.59 9.62 35.77
C SER A 185 -9.35 9.10 34.54
N ARG A 186 -9.60 9.99 33.57
CA ARG A 186 -10.42 9.73 32.39
C ARG A 186 -9.81 10.41 31.18
N LEU A 187 -9.87 9.71 30.05
CA LEU A 187 -9.56 10.28 28.74
C LEU A 187 -10.60 9.82 27.70
N TRP A 188 -10.69 10.57 26.62
CA TRP A 188 -11.48 10.25 25.45
C TRP A 188 -10.57 10.23 24.24
N LEU A 189 -10.75 9.26 23.34
CA LEU A 189 -10.17 9.27 22.00
C LEU A 189 -11.28 9.50 20.99
N VAL A 190 -11.13 10.51 20.15
CA VAL A 190 -11.93 10.70 18.94
C VAL A 190 -11.08 10.22 17.79
N ALA A 191 -11.38 9.02 17.30
CA ALA A 191 -10.66 8.41 16.19
C ALA A 191 -11.35 8.73 14.87
N ASP A 192 -10.66 9.45 13.99
CA ASP A 192 -11.14 9.83 12.67
C ASP A 192 -10.73 8.80 11.60
N PRO A 193 -11.61 8.43 10.66
CA PRO A 193 -11.27 7.48 9.60
C PRO A 193 -10.19 7.98 8.63
N SER A 194 -9.99 9.31 8.55
CA SER A 194 -8.96 9.94 7.72
C SER A 194 -7.67 10.23 8.50
N SER A 195 -7.57 9.76 9.75
CA SER A 195 -6.32 9.86 10.52
C SER A 195 -5.20 9.06 9.88
N SER A 196 -3.96 9.51 10.08
CA SER A 196 -2.79 8.71 9.72
C SER A 196 -2.86 7.35 10.42
N PRO A 197 -2.79 6.21 9.68
CA PRO A 197 -2.83 4.89 10.28
C PRO A 197 -1.71 4.65 11.30
N ILE A 198 -0.54 5.26 11.07
CA ILE A 198 0.61 5.17 11.99
C ILE A 198 0.34 5.99 13.25
N THR A 199 -0.12 7.23 13.13
CA THR A 199 -0.49 8.07 14.28
C THR A 199 -1.60 7.44 15.11
N ALA A 200 -2.65 6.92 14.46
CA ALA A 200 -3.75 6.23 15.11
C ALA A 200 -3.27 4.98 15.86
N ALA A 201 -2.34 4.22 15.26
CA ALA A 201 -1.72 3.07 15.93
C ALA A 201 -0.91 3.48 17.16
N TYR A 202 -0.13 4.56 17.08
CA TYR A 202 0.65 5.08 18.22
C TYR A 202 -0.24 5.52 19.37
N LEU A 203 -1.28 6.30 19.07
CA LEU A 203 -2.23 6.78 20.06
C LEU A 203 -2.99 5.62 20.71
N ARG A 204 -3.52 4.69 19.91
CA ARG A 204 -4.26 3.54 20.43
C ARG A 204 -3.38 2.69 21.36
N GLN A 205 -2.19 2.32 20.91
CA GLN A 205 -1.26 1.52 21.72
C GLN A 205 -0.83 2.27 23.00
N GLY A 206 -0.51 3.56 22.88
CA GLY A 206 -0.16 4.40 24.03
C GLY A 206 -1.28 4.47 25.05
N ILE A 207 -2.52 4.72 24.61
CA ILE A 207 -3.72 4.79 25.46
C ILE A 207 -4.02 3.44 26.12
N GLU A 208 -4.07 2.35 25.35
CA GLU A 208 -4.38 1.01 25.87
C GLU A 208 -3.34 0.50 26.86
N SER A 209 -2.11 1.02 26.80
CA SER A 209 -1.07 0.73 27.79
C SER A 209 -1.36 1.33 29.17
N ILE A 210 -2.13 2.42 29.25
CA ILE A 210 -2.43 3.14 30.49
C ILE A 210 -3.89 3.13 30.91
N ALA A 211 -4.82 2.80 30.01
CA ALA A 211 -6.25 2.99 30.22
C ALA A 211 -7.08 1.86 29.61
N ASP A 212 -8.21 1.53 30.24
CA ASP A 212 -9.14 0.51 29.77
C ASP A 212 -10.38 1.17 29.14
N PRO A 213 -10.90 0.65 28.01
CA PRO A 213 -12.08 1.22 27.37
C PRO A 213 -13.33 0.98 28.24
N ILE A 214 -14.10 2.04 28.48
CA ILE A 214 -15.37 2.02 29.21
C ILE A 214 -16.52 1.85 28.23
N PHE A 215 -16.53 2.65 27.17
CA PHE A 215 -17.61 2.70 26.18
C PHE A 215 -17.12 3.29 24.86
N THR A 216 -17.61 2.76 23.74
CA THR A 216 -17.30 3.20 22.38
C THR A 216 -18.60 3.49 21.62
N THR A 217 -18.61 4.57 20.84
CA THR A 217 -19.70 4.90 19.92
C THR A 217 -19.15 5.45 18.62
N THR A 218 -19.88 5.26 17.52
CA THR A 218 -19.58 5.90 16.24
C THR A 218 -20.56 7.05 16.03
N LEU A 219 -20.04 8.26 15.79
CA LEU A 219 -20.82 9.47 15.62
C LEU A 219 -20.27 10.29 14.45
N ALA A 220 -21.14 10.52 13.44
CA ALA A 220 -20.84 11.35 12.27
C ALA A 220 -19.43 11.07 11.70
N SER A 221 -19.16 9.80 11.37
CA SER A 221 -17.89 9.21 10.86
C SER A 221 -16.78 8.90 11.88
N ALA A 222 -16.70 9.56 13.03
CA ALA A 222 -15.65 9.29 14.02
C ALA A 222 -16.05 8.19 15.02
N THR A 223 -15.09 7.41 15.49
CA THR A 223 -15.25 6.51 16.63
C THR A 223 -14.78 7.19 17.91
N ILE A 224 -15.71 7.48 18.83
CA ILE A 224 -15.42 8.10 20.11
C ILE A 224 -15.39 7.01 21.19
N THR A 225 -14.24 6.84 21.84
CA THR A 225 -14.07 5.90 22.95
C THR A 225 -13.70 6.62 24.23
N GLN A 226 -14.42 6.32 25.31
CA GLN A 226 -14.08 6.75 26.66
C GLN A 226 -13.22 5.70 27.34
N TYR A 227 -12.16 6.13 28.03
CA TYR A 227 -11.27 5.25 28.78
C TYR A 227 -11.17 5.66 30.26
N ALA A 228 -10.99 4.67 31.14
CA ALA A 228 -10.60 4.84 32.53
C ALA A 228 -9.09 4.65 32.64
N ILE A 229 -8.37 5.68 33.11
CA ILE A 229 -6.93 5.58 33.32
C ILE A 229 -6.66 4.71 34.55
N ARG A 230 -5.87 3.65 34.36
CA ARG A 230 -5.48 2.68 35.40
C ARG A 230 -4.00 2.77 35.79
N SER A 231 -3.16 3.30 34.90
CA SER A 231 -1.71 3.41 35.08
C SER A 231 -1.21 4.71 34.46
N THR A 232 -0.01 5.14 34.84
CA THR A 232 0.74 6.22 34.17
C THR A 232 1.98 5.71 33.43
N GLN A 233 2.26 4.40 33.53
CA GLN A 233 3.38 3.77 32.83
C GLN A 233 2.96 3.43 31.40
N HIS A 234 3.56 4.12 30.44
CA HIS A 234 3.29 3.94 29.02
C HIS A 234 4.17 2.82 28.46
N ALA A 235 3.57 1.99 27.62
CA ALA A 235 4.32 1.05 26.79
C ALA A 235 4.64 1.71 25.45
N THR A 236 5.92 1.70 25.07
CA THR A 236 6.35 2.21 23.76
C THR A 236 6.32 1.09 22.73
N ARG A 237 5.84 1.41 21.53
CA ARG A 237 5.94 0.54 20.36
C ARG A 237 7.40 0.42 19.93
N THR A 238 7.88 -0.80 19.69
CA THR A 238 9.12 -1.01 18.95
C THR A 238 8.85 -0.68 17.48
N ALA A 239 9.42 0.42 17.01
CA ALA A 239 9.29 0.85 15.62
C ALA A 239 10.14 -0.03 14.68
N GLN A 240 9.68 -0.22 13.46
CA GLN A 240 10.47 -0.77 12.35
C GLN A 240 11.39 0.32 11.79
N TYR A 241 12.35 0.75 12.61
CA TYR A 241 13.26 1.85 12.28
C TYR A 241 14.37 1.41 11.32
N ALA A 242 14.69 2.26 10.34
CA ALA A 242 15.90 2.11 9.54
C ALA A 242 16.39 3.45 8.97
N ASN A 243 17.67 3.72 9.14
CA ASN A 243 18.35 4.87 8.55
C ASN A 243 19.00 4.48 7.21
N PHE A 244 18.63 5.15 6.11
CA PHE A 244 19.22 5.01 4.78
C PHE A 244 20.11 6.21 4.43
N ASN A 245 20.88 6.68 5.42
CA ASN A 245 21.71 7.88 5.41
C ASN A 245 20.90 9.19 5.31
N GLN A 246 20.36 9.50 4.14
CA GLN A 246 19.64 10.76 3.89
C GLN A 246 18.15 10.68 4.26
N LEU A 247 17.57 9.48 4.14
CA LEU A 247 16.18 9.16 4.42
C LEU A 247 16.11 8.16 5.56
N VAL A 248 15.18 8.38 6.49
CA VAL A 248 14.95 7.52 7.65
C VAL A 248 13.54 6.98 7.57
N LEU A 249 13.40 5.66 7.63
CA LEU A 249 12.15 5.01 7.97
C LEU A 249 11.98 5.12 9.49
N ILE A 250 11.03 5.93 9.93
CA ILE A 250 10.70 6.09 11.34
C ILE A 250 9.96 4.84 11.83
N ASP A 251 8.99 4.35 11.06
CA ASP A 251 8.26 3.12 11.35
C ASP A 251 7.51 2.60 10.13
N ALA A 252 7.09 1.35 10.21
CA ALA A 252 6.21 0.68 9.27
C ALA A 252 5.07 -0.04 10.00
N LEU A 253 3.88 -0.01 9.40
CA LEU A 253 2.71 -0.73 9.88
C LEU A 253 2.24 -1.72 8.81
N LEU A 254 2.39 -3.01 9.12
CA LEU A 254 1.81 -4.10 8.36
C LEU A 254 0.33 -4.26 8.69
N PRO A 255 -0.50 -4.79 7.77
CA PRO A 255 -1.90 -5.06 8.06
C PRO A 255 -2.04 -6.14 9.14
N PRO A 256 -3.19 -6.20 9.85
CA PRO A 256 -3.53 -7.37 10.63
C PRO A 256 -3.61 -8.60 9.73
N THR A 257 -3.16 -9.73 10.25
CA THR A 257 -3.16 -11.02 9.55
C THR A 257 -4.31 -11.91 10.04
N PRO A 258 -4.79 -12.85 9.21
CA PRO A 258 -4.35 -13.12 7.84
C PRO A 258 -4.97 -12.18 6.79
N VAL A 259 -4.34 -12.07 5.63
CA VAL A 259 -4.81 -11.29 4.46
C VAL A 259 -5.16 -12.21 3.28
N ASN A 260 -6.09 -11.79 2.43
CA ASN A 260 -6.52 -12.53 1.23
C ASN A 260 -6.81 -11.63 0.02
N VAL A 261 -6.51 -10.33 0.13
CA VAL A 261 -6.70 -9.30 -0.90
C VAL A 261 -5.45 -8.41 -0.91
N PRO A 262 -5.25 -7.58 -1.96
CA PRO A 262 -4.20 -6.56 -1.92
C PRO A 262 -4.28 -5.76 -0.62
N PHE A 263 -3.14 -5.59 0.05
CA PHE A 263 -3.09 -4.98 1.37
C PHE A 263 -2.10 -3.82 1.41
N PRO A 264 -2.42 -2.74 2.14
CA PRO A 264 -1.51 -1.61 2.31
C PRO A 264 -0.45 -1.93 3.37
N VAL A 265 0.75 -1.42 3.16
CA VAL A 265 1.78 -1.23 4.18
C VAL A 265 2.00 0.26 4.32
N PHE A 266 1.82 0.77 5.53
CA PHE A 266 2.00 2.18 5.83
C PHE A 266 3.43 2.41 6.29
N LEU A 267 4.07 3.45 5.77
CA LEU A 267 5.46 3.79 6.03
C LEU A 267 5.52 5.25 6.49
N ARG A 268 6.32 5.54 7.52
CA ARG A 268 6.62 6.93 7.92
C ARG A 268 8.06 7.24 7.62
N TRP A 269 8.28 8.26 6.81
CA TRP A 269 9.59 8.68 6.35
C TRP A 269 9.99 10.02 6.95
N GLN A 270 11.29 10.25 7.12
CA GLN A 270 11.84 11.56 7.44
C GLN A 270 13.17 11.78 6.71
N VAL A 271 13.36 12.97 6.16
CA VAL A 271 14.65 13.37 5.58
C VAL A 271 15.51 13.98 6.69
N SER A 272 16.68 13.39 6.96
CA SER A 272 17.59 13.89 8.01
C SER A 272 18.55 14.96 7.48
N THR A 273 18.94 14.86 6.21
CA THR A 273 19.83 15.79 5.52
C THR A 273 19.34 16.00 4.10
N PRO A 274 19.59 17.15 3.44
CA PRO A 274 19.11 17.40 2.08
C PRO A 274 19.48 16.25 1.12
N THR A 275 18.50 15.75 0.36
CA THR A 275 18.73 14.68 -0.61
C THR A 275 18.93 15.30 -2.00
N PRO A 276 20.05 15.04 -2.71
CA PRO A 276 20.26 15.61 -4.04
C PRO A 276 19.44 14.91 -5.12
N THR A 277 18.91 13.72 -4.82
CA THR A 277 18.15 12.87 -5.74
C THR A 277 16.78 12.51 -5.15
N ASN A 278 15.88 12.08 -6.03
CA ASN A 278 14.58 11.56 -5.63
C ASN A 278 14.72 10.06 -5.33
N LEU A 279 14.37 9.68 -4.11
CA LEU A 279 14.45 8.32 -3.62
C LEU A 279 13.17 7.54 -3.90
N HIS A 280 13.32 6.25 -4.17
CA HIS A 280 12.23 5.29 -4.35
C HIS A 280 12.22 4.27 -3.21
N GLY A 281 11.04 3.99 -2.66
CA GLY A 281 10.81 2.88 -1.73
C GLY A 281 10.14 1.73 -2.45
N SER A 282 10.65 0.51 -2.27
CA SER A 282 10.08 -0.72 -2.84
C SER A 282 9.90 -1.80 -1.78
N LEU A 283 8.69 -2.35 -1.72
CA LEU A 283 8.33 -3.50 -0.91
C LEU A 283 8.39 -4.79 -1.72
N TYR A 284 8.85 -5.86 -1.08
CA TYR A 284 8.97 -7.20 -1.64
C TYR A 284 8.25 -8.18 -0.72
N LEU A 285 7.36 -9.01 -1.26
CA LEU A 285 6.78 -10.14 -0.55
C LEU A 285 7.57 -11.41 -0.88
N GLN A 286 8.15 -12.04 0.14
CA GLN A 286 9.01 -13.21 -0.01
C GLN A 286 8.55 -14.38 0.84
N ASP A 287 8.64 -15.60 0.32
CA ASP A 287 8.40 -16.80 1.12
C ASP A 287 9.62 -17.19 1.96
N ALA A 288 9.48 -18.24 2.77
CA ALA A 288 10.57 -18.78 3.60
C ALA A 288 11.76 -19.33 2.79
N GLY A 289 11.55 -19.69 1.51
CA GLY A 289 12.61 -20.09 0.58
C GLY A 289 13.38 -18.90 -0.01
N GLY A 290 12.88 -17.67 0.18
CA GLY A 290 13.46 -16.46 -0.36
C GLY A 290 12.96 -16.09 -1.77
N HIS A 291 11.97 -16.80 -2.30
CA HIS A 291 11.40 -16.48 -3.61
C HIS A 291 10.57 -15.19 -3.55
N LEU A 292 10.70 -14.34 -4.56
CA LEU A 292 9.95 -13.08 -4.68
C LEU A 292 8.58 -13.29 -5.31
N TRP A 293 7.50 -13.09 -4.57
CA TRP A 293 6.13 -13.27 -5.06
C TRP A 293 5.54 -12.03 -5.70
N THR A 294 5.77 -10.86 -5.09
CA THR A 294 5.27 -9.59 -5.60
C THR A 294 6.16 -8.44 -5.13
N GLU A 295 6.17 -7.37 -5.92
CA GLU A 295 6.90 -6.14 -5.65
C GLU A 295 5.96 -4.95 -5.86
N ALA A 296 6.05 -3.96 -4.97
CA ALA A 296 5.38 -2.67 -5.13
C ALA A 296 6.33 -1.56 -4.72
N GLY A 297 6.58 -0.59 -5.60
CA GLY A 297 7.46 0.53 -5.30
C GLY A 297 7.02 1.83 -5.96
N GLN A 298 7.38 2.94 -5.33
CA GLN A 298 7.07 4.29 -5.80
C GLN A 298 8.11 5.31 -5.33
N LEU A 299 8.05 6.52 -5.89
CA LEU A 299 8.78 7.67 -5.36
C LEU A 299 8.32 7.96 -3.93
N VAL A 300 9.25 8.24 -3.02
CA VAL A 300 8.89 8.74 -1.70
C VAL A 300 8.47 10.21 -1.83
N LEU A 301 7.19 10.48 -1.57
CA LEU A 301 6.54 11.79 -1.70
C LEU A 301 6.01 12.26 -0.34
N ASN A 302 5.99 13.57 -0.11
CA ASN A 302 5.32 14.12 1.07
C ASN A 302 3.80 14.26 0.86
N SER A 303 3.07 14.74 1.87
CA SER A 303 1.61 14.91 1.84
C SER A 303 1.11 15.88 0.76
N VAL A 304 2.00 16.70 0.19
CA VAL A 304 1.72 17.63 -0.91
C VAL A 304 2.39 17.21 -2.22
N THR A 305 2.77 15.92 -2.34
CA THR A 305 3.29 15.25 -3.55
C THR A 305 4.67 15.73 -4.05
N PHE A 306 5.44 16.42 -3.21
CA PHE A 306 6.83 16.75 -3.52
C PHE A 306 7.76 15.57 -3.22
N PRO A 307 8.73 15.29 -4.11
CA PRO A 307 9.68 14.22 -3.91
C PRO A 307 10.76 14.61 -2.88
N THR A 308 11.47 13.61 -2.36
CA THR A 308 12.49 13.76 -1.31
C THR A 308 13.52 14.88 -1.55
N SER A 309 13.91 15.18 -2.79
CA SER A 309 14.86 16.27 -3.08
C SER A 309 14.34 17.68 -2.77
N ALA A 310 13.02 17.83 -2.61
CA ALA A 310 12.38 19.09 -2.25
C ALA A 310 12.06 19.18 -0.75
N TRP A 311 12.32 18.13 0.03
CA TRP A 311 12.02 18.11 1.47
C TRP A 311 13.06 18.92 2.26
N ALA A 312 12.60 19.66 3.26
CA ALA A 312 13.49 20.29 4.23
C ALA A 312 14.06 19.24 5.20
N PRO A 313 15.28 19.44 5.75
CA PRO A 313 15.78 18.59 6.82
C PRO A 313 14.83 18.59 8.02
N GLY A 314 14.49 17.40 8.51
CA GLY A 314 13.50 17.15 9.56
C GLY A 314 12.06 17.01 9.06
N GLU A 315 11.78 17.31 7.79
CA GLU A 315 10.47 17.08 7.19
C GLU A 315 10.18 15.57 7.11
N TRP A 316 8.94 15.21 7.43
CA TRP A 316 8.47 13.84 7.48
C TRP A 316 7.11 13.72 6.81
N ALA A 317 6.80 12.53 6.31
CA ALA A 317 5.51 12.22 5.72
C ALA A 317 5.19 10.74 5.83
N ASP A 318 3.90 10.44 5.77
CA ASP A 318 3.40 9.08 5.64
C ASP A 318 3.25 8.71 4.17
N ASP A 319 3.55 7.45 3.85
CA ASP A 319 3.47 6.86 2.54
C ASP A 319 2.73 5.51 2.64
N THR A 320 2.06 5.10 1.57
CA THR A 320 1.30 3.85 1.51
C THR A 320 1.67 3.08 0.25
N LEU A 321 2.27 1.90 0.44
CA LEU A 321 2.56 0.96 -0.64
C LEU A 321 1.64 -0.26 -0.53
N THR A 322 0.89 -0.54 -1.59
CA THR A 322 -0.05 -1.66 -1.63
C THR A 322 0.55 -2.86 -2.34
N LEU A 323 0.78 -3.95 -1.61
CA LEU A 323 1.22 -5.21 -2.18
C LEU A 323 0.04 -5.96 -2.79
N ARG A 324 0.13 -6.30 -4.08
CA ARG A 324 -0.87 -7.11 -4.78
C ARG A 324 -0.50 -8.57 -4.70
N LEU A 325 -1.45 -9.40 -4.27
CA LEU A 325 -1.27 -10.85 -4.19
C LEU A 325 -1.39 -11.48 -5.59
N PRO A 326 -0.40 -12.29 -6.03
CA PRO A 326 -0.57 -13.15 -7.20
C PRO A 326 -1.74 -14.10 -7.01
N GLU A 327 -2.50 -14.36 -8.07
CA GLU A 327 -3.75 -15.14 -8.01
C GLU A 327 -3.57 -16.55 -7.44
N HIS A 328 -2.45 -17.21 -7.76
CA HIS A 328 -2.14 -18.57 -7.32
C HIS A 328 -1.15 -18.63 -6.15
N ILE A 329 -0.99 -17.55 -5.38
CA ILE A 329 -0.09 -17.55 -4.23
C ILE A 329 -0.54 -18.61 -3.19
N PRO A 330 0.34 -19.52 -2.75
CA PRO A 330 0.00 -20.47 -1.70
C PRO A 330 -0.32 -19.77 -0.38
N PRO A 331 -1.34 -20.23 0.37
CA PRO A 331 -1.55 -19.80 1.75
C PRO A 331 -0.34 -20.13 2.62
N GLY A 332 0.03 -19.22 3.52
CA GLY A 332 1.21 -19.37 4.37
C GLY A 332 1.79 -18.04 4.84
N THR A 333 2.95 -18.12 5.49
CA THR A 333 3.65 -16.95 6.03
C THR A 333 4.67 -16.40 5.04
N TYR A 334 4.65 -15.08 4.83
CA TYR A 334 5.53 -14.37 3.91
C TYR A 334 6.18 -13.17 4.59
N ALA A 335 7.47 -12.98 4.38
CA ALA A 335 8.20 -11.82 4.84
C ALA A 335 7.94 -10.62 3.94
N VAL A 336 7.60 -9.48 4.52
CA VAL A 336 7.58 -8.18 3.85
C VAL A 336 8.94 -7.53 4.04
N ARG A 337 9.60 -7.18 2.94
CA ARG A 337 10.92 -6.55 2.94
C ARG A 337 10.91 -5.22 2.21
N LEU A 338 11.78 -4.30 2.63
CA LEU A 338 11.89 -2.95 2.07
C LEU A 338 13.30 -2.70 1.54
N THR A 339 13.38 -2.04 0.40
CA THR A 339 14.61 -1.44 -0.14
C THR A 339 14.33 0.01 -0.51
N VAL A 340 15.35 0.86 -0.37
CA VAL A 340 15.37 2.22 -0.90
C VAL A 340 16.40 2.31 -2.02
N THR A 341 16.06 2.95 -3.13
CA THR A 341 16.98 3.21 -4.23
C THR A 341 17.08 4.69 -4.55
N ASP A 342 18.22 5.12 -5.10
CA ASP A 342 18.36 6.44 -5.72
C ASP A 342 17.74 6.49 -7.14
N ALA A 343 17.89 7.64 -7.81
CA ALA A 343 17.34 7.88 -9.15
C ALA A 343 18.02 7.03 -10.24
N GLU A 344 19.22 6.53 -9.97
CA GLU A 344 19.99 5.64 -10.83
C GLU A 344 19.69 4.15 -10.58
N GLY A 345 18.87 3.85 -9.57
CA GLY A 345 18.48 2.50 -9.17
C GLY A 345 19.48 1.80 -8.24
N ALA A 346 20.47 2.52 -7.70
CA ALA A 346 21.39 1.95 -6.73
C ALA A 346 20.68 1.76 -5.38
N GLN A 347 20.81 0.57 -4.80
CA GLN A 347 20.21 0.25 -3.51
C GLN A 347 21.01 0.89 -2.37
N LEU A 348 20.32 1.57 -1.47
CA LEU A 348 20.93 2.22 -0.31
C LEU A 348 21.10 1.24 0.83
N GLY A 349 22.22 1.37 1.56
CA GLY A 349 22.44 0.66 2.81
C GLY A 349 21.51 1.15 3.92
N ALA A 350 21.13 0.25 4.82
CA ALA A 350 20.29 0.52 5.98
C ALA A 350 21.02 0.26 7.30
N TRP A 351 20.78 1.10 8.30
CA TRP A 351 21.28 0.94 9.66
C TRP A 351 20.13 1.02 10.67
N ASP A 352 20.20 0.23 11.74
CA ASP A 352 19.25 0.35 12.85
C ASP A 352 19.62 1.51 13.79
N ASP A 353 18.82 1.71 14.85
CA ASP A 353 18.99 2.78 15.83
C ASP A 353 20.29 2.63 16.66
N ASP A 354 20.82 1.40 16.76
CA ASP A 354 22.11 1.10 17.39
C ASP A 354 23.31 1.30 16.43
N GLY A 355 23.06 1.70 15.18
CA GLY A 355 24.07 1.92 14.15
C GLY A 355 24.61 0.63 13.52
N LYS A 356 23.95 -0.51 13.70
CA LYS A 356 24.33 -1.77 13.07
C LYS A 356 23.78 -1.83 11.64
N PHE A 357 24.65 -2.21 10.70
CA PHE A 357 24.29 -2.37 9.30
C PHE A 357 23.34 -3.55 9.09
N GLN A 358 22.21 -3.30 8.42
CA GLN A 358 21.12 -4.26 8.15
C GLN A 358 21.09 -4.73 6.69
N GLY A 359 22.04 -4.29 5.86
CA GLY A 359 22.07 -4.59 4.42
C GLY A 359 21.33 -3.55 3.58
N VAL A 360 20.97 -3.93 2.35
CA VAL A 360 20.22 -3.08 1.39
C VAL A 360 18.75 -3.48 1.26
N ARG A 361 18.34 -4.52 2.00
CA ARG A 361 16.98 -5.02 2.04
C ARG A 361 16.66 -5.43 3.47
N ILE A 362 15.83 -4.64 4.14
CA ILE A 362 15.45 -4.86 5.54
C ILE A 362 14.13 -5.62 5.63
N SER A 363 13.91 -6.35 6.72
CA SER A 363 12.62 -7.00 7.01
C SER A 363 11.75 -6.06 7.83
N LEU A 364 10.49 -5.87 7.41
CA LEU A 364 9.50 -5.08 8.16
C LEU A 364 8.60 -5.96 9.04
N GLY A 365 8.64 -7.27 8.83
CA GLY A 365 7.80 -8.25 9.51
C GLY A 365 7.26 -9.32 8.56
N GLU A 366 6.31 -10.11 9.05
CA GLU A 366 5.67 -11.19 8.31
C GLU A 366 4.17 -10.95 8.20
N VAL A 367 3.59 -11.41 7.09
CA VAL A 367 2.14 -11.49 6.89
C VAL A 367 1.73 -12.93 6.63
N GLU A 368 0.57 -13.34 7.15
CA GLU A 368 -0.05 -14.62 6.83
C GLU A 368 -1.06 -14.42 5.70
N ILE A 369 -0.90 -15.18 4.60
CA ILE A 369 -1.86 -15.27 3.52
C ILE A 369 -2.85 -16.38 3.84
N ALA A 370 -4.14 -16.03 3.95
CA ALA A 370 -5.21 -16.98 4.23
C ALA A 370 -5.50 -17.89 3.02
N THR A 371 -6.06 -19.07 3.30
CA THR A 371 -6.68 -19.91 2.27
C THR A 371 -7.82 -19.14 1.59
N PRO A 372 -7.86 -19.07 0.25
CA PRO A 372 -8.88 -18.31 -0.44
C PRO A 372 -10.26 -18.93 -0.21
N THR A 373 -11.26 -18.08 0.06
CA THR A 373 -12.63 -18.53 0.37
C THR A 373 -13.23 -19.29 -0.81
N GLU A 374 -13.01 -18.79 -2.02
CA GLU A 374 -13.35 -19.44 -3.28
C GLU A 374 -12.05 -19.81 -4.01
N PRO A 375 -11.98 -20.97 -4.69
CA PRO A 375 -10.83 -21.30 -5.52
C PRO A 375 -10.56 -20.20 -6.56
N ALA A 376 -9.28 -19.96 -6.85
CA ALA A 376 -8.88 -19.12 -7.98
C ALA A 376 -9.41 -19.69 -9.30
N GLU A 377 -9.49 -18.86 -10.35
CA GLU A 377 -9.82 -19.39 -11.67
C GLU A 377 -8.77 -20.43 -12.07
N PRO A 378 -9.14 -21.57 -12.70
CA PRO A 378 -8.17 -22.57 -13.07
C PRO A 378 -7.09 -22.00 -13.99
N ALA A 379 -5.83 -22.22 -13.65
CA ALA A 379 -4.72 -21.80 -14.49
C ALA A 379 -4.85 -22.35 -15.92
N VAL A 380 -4.73 -21.47 -16.92
CA VAL A 380 -4.76 -21.85 -18.33
C VAL A 380 -3.35 -22.25 -18.76
N CYS A 381 -3.11 -23.55 -18.93
CA CYS A 381 -1.82 -24.03 -19.39
C CYS A 381 -1.59 -23.65 -20.86
N ALA A 382 -0.35 -23.30 -21.21
CA ALA A 382 0.05 -23.17 -22.61
C ALA A 382 -0.09 -24.51 -23.36
N GLU A 383 -0.23 -24.45 -24.69
CA GLU A 383 -0.42 -25.64 -25.53
C GLU A 383 0.72 -26.66 -25.33
N GLY A 384 0.36 -27.92 -25.06
CA GLY A 384 1.33 -28.99 -24.79
C GLY A 384 2.06 -28.90 -23.45
N ARG A 385 1.67 -27.99 -22.55
CA ARG A 385 2.30 -27.78 -21.23
C ARG A 385 1.44 -28.20 -20.05
N ALA A 386 0.32 -28.86 -20.33
CA ALA A 386 -0.57 -29.44 -19.34
C ALA A 386 -0.16 -30.90 -19.04
N ILE A 387 0.11 -31.20 -17.77
CA ILE A 387 0.46 -32.54 -17.30
C ILE A 387 -0.56 -32.98 -16.25
N THR A 388 -1.22 -34.11 -16.46
CA THR A 388 -2.22 -34.64 -15.51
C THR A 388 -1.66 -35.83 -14.72
N THR A 389 -1.88 -35.84 -13.40
CA THR A 389 -1.40 -36.89 -12.51
C THR A 389 -2.24 -37.05 -11.25
N GLY A 390 -2.82 -38.23 -11.08
CA GLY A 390 -3.77 -38.47 -9.98
C GLY A 390 -4.84 -37.37 -9.91
N PRO A 391 -5.01 -36.69 -8.76
CA PRO A 391 -5.98 -35.61 -8.60
C PRO A 391 -5.46 -34.23 -9.04
N PHE A 392 -4.34 -34.15 -9.78
CA PHE A 392 -3.70 -32.88 -10.13
C PHE A 392 -3.60 -32.64 -11.63
N LEU A 393 -3.73 -31.38 -12.02
CA LEU A 393 -3.31 -30.81 -13.29
C LEU A 393 -2.15 -29.85 -13.02
N ALA A 394 -1.03 -30.01 -13.70
CA ALA A 394 0.13 -29.11 -13.62
C ALA A 394 0.27 -28.32 -14.92
N CYS A 395 0.34 -26.99 -14.81
CA CYS A 395 0.75 -26.10 -15.88
C CYS A 395 2.24 -25.82 -15.76
N ILE A 396 3.02 -26.38 -16.68
CA ILE A 396 4.47 -26.20 -16.70
C ILE A 396 4.82 -24.94 -17.51
N PRO A 397 5.71 -24.07 -17.03
CA PRO A 397 6.16 -22.92 -17.81
C PRO A 397 6.95 -23.40 -19.03
N GLU A 398 7.18 -22.49 -19.98
CA GLU A 398 8.11 -22.77 -21.05
C GLU A 398 9.54 -22.89 -20.50
N LEU A 399 10.15 -24.06 -20.72
CA LEU A 399 11.53 -24.35 -20.37
C LEU A 399 12.33 -24.44 -21.67
N PRO A 400 12.99 -23.34 -22.12
CA PRO A 400 13.92 -23.42 -23.23
C PRO A 400 15.12 -24.30 -22.86
N GLN A 401 15.91 -24.74 -23.84
CA GLN A 401 17.16 -25.44 -23.56
C GLN A 401 18.04 -24.56 -22.67
N GLN A 402 18.28 -25.00 -21.45
CA GLN A 402 19.03 -24.23 -20.46
C GLN A 402 20.44 -24.77 -20.34
N ALA A 403 21.42 -23.88 -20.48
CA ALA A 403 22.81 -24.14 -20.18
C ALA A 403 23.09 -23.60 -18.77
N ILE A 404 23.31 -24.50 -17.82
CA ILE A 404 23.40 -24.17 -16.39
C ILE A 404 24.80 -24.52 -15.89
N PRO A 405 25.55 -23.56 -15.33
CA PRO A 405 26.84 -23.85 -14.73
C PRO A 405 26.71 -24.87 -13.59
N SER A 406 27.66 -25.79 -13.52
CA SER A 406 27.73 -26.75 -12.41
C SER A 406 27.80 -26.02 -11.06
N GLY A 407 26.93 -26.43 -10.13
CA GLY A 407 26.79 -25.83 -8.80
C GLY A 407 25.74 -24.72 -8.68
N ASP A 408 25.14 -24.28 -9.80
CA ASP A 408 24.05 -23.29 -9.79
C ASP A 408 22.67 -23.97 -9.60
N THR A 409 21.63 -23.15 -9.49
CA THR A 409 20.25 -23.57 -9.21
C THR A 409 19.35 -23.28 -10.41
N LEU A 410 18.50 -24.24 -10.76
CA LEU A 410 17.37 -24.03 -11.66
C LEU A 410 16.10 -23.74 -10.85
N ALA A 411 15.58 -22.52 -10.97
CA ALA A 411 14.29 -22.13 -10.40
C ALA A 411 13.15 -22.47 -11.38
N LEU A 412 12.13 -23.18 -10.89
CA LEU A 412 10.94 -23.58 -11.66
C LEU A 412 9.68 -23.18 -10.90
N ALA A 413 8.78 -22.45 -11.53
CA ALA A 413 7.45 -22.16 -11.00
C ALA A 413 6.41 -23.01 -11.75
N ILE A 414 5.72 -23.93 -11.07
CA ILE A 414 4.66 -24.76 -11.65
C ILE A 414 3.36 -24.45 -10.94
N THR A 415 2.30 -24.17 -11.71
CA THR A 415 0.96 -24.02 -11.15
C THR A 415 0.26 -25.37 -11.13
N TRP A 416 -0.14 -25.80 -9.94
CA TRP A 416 -0.84 -27.06 -9.72
C TRP A 416 -2.30 -26.77 -9.38
N SER A 417 -3.22 -27.45 -10.04
CA SER A 417 -4.66 -27.37 -9.81
C SER A 417 -5.20 -28.73 -9.40
N ALA A 418 -6.02 -28.78 -8.35
CA ALA A 418 -6.72 -30.00 -7.95
C ALA A 418 -7.93 -30.25 -8.85
N THR A 419 -7.90 -31.32 -9.64
CA THR A 419 -9.04 -31.79 -10.45
C THR A 419 -10.02 -32.64 -9.63
N ALA A 420 -9.60 -33.09 -8.45
CA ALA A 420 -10.42 -33.71 -7.42
C ALA A 420 -9.77 -33.44 -6.04
N PRO A 421 -10.49 -33.51 -4.91
CA PRO A 421 -9.90 -33.26 -3.60
C PRO A 421 -8.80 -34.29 -3.26
N PRO A 422 -7.52 -33.86 -3.09
CA PRO A 422 -6.45 -34.76 -2.69
C PRO A 422 -6.68 -35.23 -1.25
N ARG A 423 -6.37 -36.50 -0.96
CA ARG A 423 -6.66 -37.11 0.35
C ARG A 423 -5.46 -37.12 1.32
N ALA A 424 -4.32 -36.62 0.88
CA ALA A 424 -3.08 -36.63 1.64
C ALA A 424 -2.08 -35.62 1.07
N ASP A 425 -0.92 -35.50 1.71
CA ASP A 425 0.17 -34.62 1.27
C ASP A 425 1.07 -35.34 0.26
N TYR A 426 1.07 -34.84 -0.96
CA TYR A 426 1.87 -35.38 -2.05
C TYR A 426 3.22 -34.66 -2.14
N THR A 427 4.20 -35.36 -2.69
CA THR A 427 5.54 -34.81 -2.95
C THR A 427 5.89 -34.90 -4.43
N VAL A 428 6.80 -34.05 -4.90
CA VAL A 428 7.38 -34.13 -6.24
C VAL A 428 8.80 -34.65 -6.11
N ARG A 429 9.10 -35.70 -6.87
CA ARG A 429 10.45 -36.22 -7.09
C ARG A 429 10.98 -35.70 -8.41
N TRP A 430 12.07 -34.97 -8.34
CA TRP A 430 12.87 -34.50 -9.46
C TRP A 430 14.03 -35.45 -9.70
N ARG A 431 14.30 -35.76 -10.96
CA ARG A 431 15.47 -36.53 -11.38
C ARG A 431 16.17 -35.88 -12.55
N LEU A 432 17.49 -35.81 -12.45
CA LEU A 432 18.37 -35.51 -13.57
C LEU A 432 18.98 -36.81 -14.06
N GLN A 433 18.74 -37.18 -15.31
CA GLN A 433 19.20 -38.43 -15.91
C GLN A 433 20.25 -38.16 -16.99
N ASP A 434 21.31 -38.96 -17.02
CA ASP A 434 22.32 -38.90 -18.09
C ASP A 434 21.80 -39.51 -19.40
N SER A 435 22.60 -39.46 -20.46
CA SER A 435 22.24 -40.03 -21.77
C SER A 435 22.04 -41.56 -21.77
N ALA A 436 22.52 -42.27 -20.74
CA ALA A 436 22.30 -43.70 -20.56
C ALA A 436 21.04 -44.00 -19.72
N GLY A 437 20.36 -42.97 -19.22
CA GLY A 437 19.20 -43.09 -18.33
C GLY A 437 19.55 -43.31 -16.86
N SER A 438 20.83 -43.19 -16.47
CA SER A 438 21.24 -43.28 -15.07
C SER A 438 20.90 -42.00 -14.34
N VAL A 439 20.40 -42.11 -13.10
CA VAL A 439 20.04 -40.95 -12.28
C VAL A 439 21.33 -40.31 -11.73
N ALA A 440 21.63 -39.11 -12.21
CA ALA A 440 22.76 -38.31 -11.75
C ALA A 440 22.42 -37.46 -10.52
N MET A 441 21.14 -37.10 -10.35
CA MET A 441 20.63 -36.34 -9.21
C MET A 441 19.18 -36.72 -8.93
N GLU A 442 18.79 -36.79 -7.66
CA GLU A 442 17.40 -36.94 -7.22
C GLU A 442 17.10 -35.96 -6.08
N GLN A 443 15.94 -35.30 -6.13
CA GLN A 443 15.45 -34.41 -5.09
C GLN A 443 13.96 -34.63 -4.86
N ILE A 444 13.53 -34.83 -3.62
CA ILE A 444 12.12 -35.00 -3.24
C ILE A 444 11.72 -33.81 -2.37
N VAL A 445 10.65 -33.12 -2.76
CA VAL A 445 10.13 -31.93 -2.08
C VAL A 445 8.61 -31.99 -2.00
N ALA A 446 8.01 -31.23 -1.08
CA ALA A 446 6.54 -31.08 -1.04
C ALA A 446 6.01 -30.62 -2.41
N LEU A 447 4.84 -31.11 -2.82
CA LEU A 447 4.25 -30.69 -4.09
C LEU A 447 3.94 -29.18 -4.07
N SER A 448 3.46 -28.66 -2.95
CA SER A 448 3.26 -27.23 -2.74
C SER A 448 3.62 -26.86 -1.29
N PRO A 449 4.04 -25.61 -1.02
CA PRO A 449 4.16 -25.08 0.34
C PRO A 449 2.85 -25.21 1.14
N HIS A 450 1.70 -25.13 0.46
CA HIS A 450 0.40 -25.41 1.07
C HIS A 450 0.07 -26.90 0.94
N ALA A 451 -0.01 -27.60 2.08
CA ALA A 451 -0.26 -29.03 2.18
C ALA A 451 -1.44 -29.49 1.29
N THR A 452 -1.21 -30.44 0.39
CA THR A 452 -2.22 -30.84 -0.61
C THR A 452 -3.43 -31.52 0.01
N SER A 453 -3.33 -32.05 1.23
CA SER A 453 -4.47 -32.59 1.99
C SER A 453 -5.51 -31.53 2.36
N HIS A 454 -5.15 -30.24 2.33
CA HIS A 454 -6.07 -29.13 2.58
C HIS A 454 -6.78 -28.62 1.32
N TRP A 455 -6.40 -29.11 0.13
CA TRP A 455 -6.91 -28.61 -1.13
C TRP A 455 -8.31 -29.15 -1.41
N ARG A 456 -9.16 -28.27 -1.94
CA ARG A 456 -10.47 -28.60 -2.49
C ARG A 456 -10.36 -28.83 -4.00
N GLU A 457 -11.38 -29.43 -4.58
CA GLU A 457 -11.53 -29.43 -6.03
C GLU A 457 -11.55 -27.99 -6.56
N GLY A 458 -10.77 -27.73 -7.60
CA GLY A 458 -10.60 -26.41 -8.20
C GLY A 458 -9.53 -25.54 -7.55
N ASP A 459 -9.05 -25.85 -6.33
CA ASP A 459 -7.96 -25.07 -5.73
C ASP A 459 -6.70 -25.17 -6.61
N SER A 460 -6.05 -24.01 -6.83
CA SER A 460 -4.92 -23.87 -7.72
C SER A 460 -3.84 -22.99 -7.10
N PHE A 461 -2.62 -23.52 -6.97
CA PHE A 461 -1.51 -22.83 -6.32
C PHE A 461 -0.20 -23.01 -7.11
N GLU A 462 0.58 -21.94 -7.22
CA GLU A 462 1.92 -21.95 -7.79
C GLU A 462 2.91 -22.51 -6.75
N ALA A 463 3.71 -23.48 -7.16
CA ALA A 463 4.81 -24.00 -6.38
C ALA A 463 6.13 -23.63 -7.06
N ARG A 464 7.05 -23.06 -6.28
CA ARG A 464 8.39 -22.66 -6.76
C ARG A 464 9.42 -23.65 -6.23
N TYR A 465 10.16 -24.26 -7.14
CA TYR A 465 11.17 -25.26 -6.86
C TYR A 465 12.55 -24.75 -7.24
N ASP A 466 13.46 -24.85 -6.29
CA ASP A 466 14.89 -24.65 -6.50
C ASP A 466 15.59 -25.99 -6.63
N LEU A 467 15.98 -26.33 -7.87
CA LEU A 467 16.74 -27.54 -8.17
C LEU A 467 18.22 -27.20 -8.20
N ARG A 468 18.93 -27.56 -7.13
CA ARG A 468 20.35 -27.28 -7.00
C ARG A 468 21.17 -28.41 -7.61
N PHE A 469 21.93 -28.11 -8.66
CA PHE A 469 22.81 -29.11 -9.28
C PHE A 469 24.11 -29.25 -8.49
N ASP A 470 24.52 -30.49 -8.23
CA ASP A 470 25.77 -30.76 -7.53
C ASP A 470 26.96 -30.14 -8.31
N PRO A 471 27.84 -29.35 -7.66
CA PRO A 471 29.03 -28.77 -8.30
C PRO A 471 30.02 -29.80 -8.89
N THR A 472 29.86 -31.08 -8.57
CA THR A 472 30.66 -32.20 -9.10
C THR A 472 30.02 -32.90 -10.30
N LEU A 473 28.79 -32.51 -10.68
CA LEU A 473 28.15 -33.05 -11.89
C LEU A 473 29.05 -32.81 -13.11
N PRO A 474 29.37 -33.86 -13.87
CA PRO A 474 30.10 -33.72 -15.12
C PRO A 474 29.37 -32.78 -16.08
N ALA A 475 30.14 -32.03 -16.86
CA ALA A 475 29.56 -31.28 -17.96
C ALA A 475 28.95 -32.24 -18.99
N GLY A 476 27.78 -31.91 -19.50
CA GLY A 476 27.08 -32.77 -20.45
C GLY A 476 25.59 -32.46 -20.55
N THR A 477 24.92 -33.22 -21.42
CA THR A 477 23.48 -33.13 -21.62
C THR A 477 22.75 -34.13 -20.73
N TYR A 478 21.74 -33.63 -20.02
CA TYR A 478 20.92 -34.39 -19.11
C TYR A 478 19.44 -34.20 -19.42
N THR A 479 18.62 -35.16 -19.02
CA THR A 479 17.16 -35.09 -19.08
C THR A 479 16.61 -34.79 -17.70
N LEU A 480 15.86 -33.70 -17.57
CA LEU A 480 15.11 -33.38 -16.35
C LEU A 480 13.72 -34.03 -16.42
N ALA A 481 13.42 -34.86 -15.43
CA ALA A 481 12.14 -35.53 -15.29
C ALA A 481 11.55 -35.34 -13.90
N LEU A 482 10.22 -35.41 -13.79
CA LEU A 482 9.51 -35.38 -12.52
C LEU A 482 8.58 -36.59 -12.33
N ASN A 483 8.27 -36.89 -11.07
CA ASN A 483 7.18 -37.78 -10.71
C ASN A 483 6.48 -37.26 -9.46
N VAL A 484 5.16 -37.41 -9.38
CA VAL A 484 4.42 -37.10 -8.15
C VAL A 484 4.34 -38.38 -7.32
N LEU A 485 4.68 -38.30 -6.04
CA LEU A 485 4.67 -39.42 -5.12
C LEU A 485 3.53 -39.29 -4.11
N THR A 486 2.90 -40.41 -3.80
CA THR A 486 1.98 -40.53 -2.66
C THR A 486 2.75 -40.39 -1.33
N PRO A 487 2.06 -40.23 -0.18
CA PRO A 487 2.73 -40.18 1.13
C PRO A 487 3.58 -41.41 1.45
N ASP A 488 3.22 -42.58 0.91
CA ASP A 488 3.98 -43.83 1.06
C ASP A 488 5.22 -43.89 0.14
N GLY A 489 5.49 -42.85 -0.65
CA GLY A 489 6.61 -42.76 -1.59
C GLY A 489 6.38 -43.45 -2.94
N CYS A 490 5.17 -43.95 -3.20
CA CYS A 490 4.84 -44.61 -4.45
C CYS A 490 4.62 -43.57 -5.57
N PRO A 491 5.27 -43.71 -6.74
CA PRO A 491 5.05 -42.81 -7.86
C PRO A 491 3.67 -42.97 -8.47
N LEU A 492 3.05 -41.86 -8.87
CA LEU A 492 1.76 -41.84 -9.56
C LEU A 492 1.87 -42.24 -11.02
N TRP A 493 3.02 -41.97 -11.67
CA TRP A 493 3.31 -42.48 -13.01
C TRP A 493 4.27 -43.66 -12.97
N THR A 494 4.01 -44.65 -13.83
CA THR A 494 4.90 -45.81 -14.04
C THR A 494 6.29 -45.40 -14.54
N ARG A 495 6.39 -44.29 -15.29
CA ARG A 495 7.64 -43.70 -15.77
C ARG A 495 7.64 -42.22 -15.38
N ASP A 496 8.82 -41.69 -15.07
CA ASP A 496 8.97 -40.27 -14.78
C ASP A 496 8.63 -39.45 -16.05
N GLU A 497 7.91 -38.34 -15.86
CA GLU A 497 7.49 -37.45 -16.93
C GLU A 497 8.63 -36.51 -17.31
N ILE A 498 9.01 -36.48 -18.59
CA ILE A 498 10.17 -35.72 -19.07
C ILE A 498 9.73 -34.27 -19.36
N LEU A 499 10.42 -33.31 -18.76
CA LEU A 499 10.08 -31.89 -18.93
C LEU A 499 10.97 -31.17 -19.93
N ALA A 500 12.28 -31.39 -19.84
CA ALA A 500 13.25 -30.66 -20.63
C ALA A 500 14.61 -31.38 -20.70
N THR A 501 15.40 -30.99 -21.68
CA THR A 501 16.82 -31.29 -21.76
C THR A 501 17.62 -30.11 -21.19
N ILE A 502 18.53 -30.41 -20.27
CA ILE A 502 19.39 -29.43 -19.59
C ILE A 502 20.84 -29.70 -19.97
N GLU A 503 21.59 -28.67 -20.32
CA GLU A 503 23.03 -28.74 -20.54
C GLU A 503 23.74 -28.24 -19.28
N ILE A 504 24.53 -29.10 -18.65
CA ILE A 504 25.37 -28.71 -17.52
C ILE A 504 26.72 -28.25 -18.07
N LEU A 505 27.05 -27.00 -17.80
CA LEU A 505 28.31 -26.38 -18.20
C LEU A 505 29.39 -26.63 -17.14
N PRO A 506 30.65 -26.82 -17.56
CA PRO A 506 31.76 -26.87 -16.62
C PRO A 506 31.94 -25.49 -15.98
N ARG A 507 32.12 -25.45 -14.67
CA ARG A 507 32.56 -24.23 -13.99
C ARG A 507 34.09 -24.23 -13.96
N GLU A 508 34.70 -23.23 -14.58
CA GLU A 508 36.15 -23.07 -14.52
C GLU A 508 36.55 -22.77 -13.07
N ARG A 509 37.33 -23.68 -12.48
CA ARG A 509 37.81 -23.54 -11.10
C ARG A 509 39.23 -22.97 -11.15
N ILE A 510 39.34 -21.65 -11.06
CA ILE A 510 40.63 -20.97 -10.97
C ILE A 510 41.06 -20.97 -9.50
N PHE A 511 42.07 -21.77 -9.19
CA PHE A 511 42.65 -21.87 -7.84
C PHE A 511 43.94 -21.04 -7.69
N ASP A 512 44.40 -20.41 -8.78
CA ASP A 512 45.54 -19.50 -8.75
C ASP A 512 45.10 -18.14 -8.19
N LEU A 513 45.81 -17.67 -7.16
CA LEU A 513 45.66 -16.32 -6.65
C LEU A 513 45.99 -15.31 -7.78
N PRO A 514 45.13 -14.31 -8.04
CA PRO A 514 45.43 -13.26 -9.02
C PRO A 514 46.79 -12.63 -8.76
N SER A 515 47.67 -12.62 -9.76
CA SER A 515 48.94 -11.91 -9.67
C SER A 515 48.68 -10.40 -9.59
N GLY A 516 48.98 -9.78 -8.44
CA GLY A 516 48.81 -8.32 -8.24
C GLY A 516 47.72 -7.90 -7.25
N ILE A 517 47.34 -8.75 -6.29
CA ILE A 517 46.51 -8.31 -5.15
C ILE A 517 47.26 -7.21 -4.39
N ALA A 518 46.81 -5.96 -4.49
CA ALA A 518 47.46 -4.80 -3.89
C ALA A 518 47.40 -4.80 -2.34
N TYR A 519 46.45 -5.54 -1.76
CA TYR A 519 46.24 -5.67 -0.32
C TYR A 519 45.85 -7.12 0.00
N SER A 520 46.84 -7.97 0.28
CA SER A 520 46.63 -9.33 0.79
C SER A 520 46.19 -9.25 2.24
N LEU A 521 44.98 -9.71 2.58
CA LEU A 521 44.54 -9.84 3.96
C LEU A 521 45.06 -11.18 4.50
N ASP A 522 46.21 -11.17 5.17
CA ASP A 522 46.67 -12.31 5.96
C ASP A 522 45.73 -12.47 7.17
N LEU A 523 44.79 -13.39 7.05
CA LEU A 523 44.02 -13.91 8.18
C LEU A 523 44.81 -15.09 8.77
N THR A 524 45.74 -14.80 9.68
CA THR A 524 46.36 -15.80 10.56
C THR A 524 45.49 -16.13 11.75
#